data_AF-A0A7S3ITH5-F1
#
_entry.id   AF-A0A7S3ITH5-F1
#
_cell.length_a   1.000
_cell.length_b   1.000
_cell.length_c   1.000
_cell.angle_alpha   90.00
_cell.angle_beta   90.00
_cell.angle_gamma   90.00
#
_symmetry.space_group_name_H-M   'P 1'
#
loop_
_entity.id
_entity.type
_entity.pdbx_description
1 polymer ?
#
loop_
_entity_poly.entity_id
_entity_poly.type
_entity_poly.pdbx_seq_one_letter_code
_entity_poly.pdbx_strand_id
1 'polypeptide(L)'
;RCALLCHDVLRINDKLSGASQDELVLLQYIEDNHDSKLISRDSDSITISINGQHEVYKILKVFEFSSERKMMSVSVQRQGDGARWNFAKGADMVIKQRLAKVNQEEVLLIDQLDSFASLGLRTLMYAMKQ
;
A
#
# COMPACT_ATOMS: atom_id res chain seq x y z
N ARG A 1 -5.46 3.21 3.43
CA ARG A 1 -4.55 2.44 4.32
C ARG A 1 -3.48 1.66 3.55
N CYS A 2 -3.79 0.67 2.70
CA CYS A 2 -2.77 -0.12 1.98
C CYS A 2 -1.70 0.74 1.29
N ALA A 3 -2.12 1.73 0.50
CA ALA A 3 -1.20 2.64 -0.19
C ALA A 3 -0.34 3.48 0.76
N LEU A 4 -0.87 3.89 1.92
CA LEU A 4 -0.18 4.71 2.94
C LEU A 4 0.69 3.90 3.91
N LEU A 5 0.64 2.56 3.87
CA LEU A 5 1.42 1.69 4.75
C LEU A 5 2.45 0.88 3.97
N CYS A 6 2.07 0.35 2.80
CA CYS A 6 2.94 -0.46 1.96
C CYS A 6 3.61 0.39 0.87
N HIS A 7 4.68 1.10 1.22
CA HIS A 7 5.56 1.90 0.35
C HIS A 7 6.94 2.06 0.99
N ASP A 8 7.89 2.74 0.35
CA ASP A 8 9.18 3.15 0.95
C ASP A 8 9.36 4.68 1.05
N VAL A 9 8.35 5.45 0.62
CA VAL A 9 8.31 6.91 0.77
C VAL A 9 8.47 7.35 2.23
N LEU A 10 9.30 8.37 2.44
CA LEU A 10 9.51 9.09 3.69
C LEU A 10 8.93 10.50 3.58
N ARG A 11 8.62 11.12 4.73
CA ARG A 11 8.27 12.55 4.81
C ARG A 11 9.41 13.30 5.49
N ILE A 12 10.08 14.19 4.75
CA ILE A 12 11.24 14.96 5.19
C ILE A 12 10.91 16.45 5.01
N ASN A 13 10.96 17.24 6.08
CA ASN A 13 10.61 18.67 6.07
C ASN A 13 9.25 18.95 5.39
N ASP A 14 8.24 18.13 5.76
CA ASP A 14 6.87 18.18 5.23
C ASP A 14 6.74 17.93 3.71
N LYS A 15 7.74 17.28 3.10
CA LYS A 15 7.71 16.85 1.70
C LYS A 15 7.89 15.34 1.59
N LEU A 16 7.13 14.72 0.68
CA LEU A 16 7.29 13.31 0.35
C LEU A 16 8.59 13.11 -0.45
N SER A 17 9.37 12.10 -0.07
CA SER A 17 10.64 11.74 -0.71
C SER A 17 10.79 10.22 -0.77
N GLY A 18 11.27 9.69 -1.89
CA GLY A 18 11.39 8.25 -2.10
C GLY A 18 11.99 7.93 -3.47
N ALA A 19 12.44 6.70 -3.66
CA ALA A 19 13.06 6.26 -4.90
C ALA A 19 12.05 5.95 -6.02
N SER A 20 10.81 5.58 -5.66
CA SER A 20 9.76 5.22 -6.61
C SER A 20 8.85 6.41 -6.91
N GLN A 21 8.89 6.90 -8.16
CA GLN A 21 8.00 7.98 -8.61
C GLN A 21 6.53 7.57 -8.53
N ASP A 22 6.22 6.30 -8.81
CA ASP A 22 4.84 5.80 -8.80
C ASP A 22 4.25 5.83 -7.38
N GLU A 23 5.06 5.52 -6.37
CA GLU A 23 4.65 5.64 -4.97
C GLU A 23 4.45 7.09 -4.56
N LEU A 24 5.39 7.97 -4.93
CA LEU A 24 5.30 9.40 -4.61
C LEU A 24 4.04 10.02 -5.19
N VAL A 25 3.78 9.78 -6.48
CA VAL A 25 2.60 10.31 -7.17
C VAL A 25 1.32 9.77 -6.55
N LEU A 26 1.27 8.48 -6.21
CA LEU A 26 0.08 7.89 -5.60
C LEU A 26 -0.18 8.45 -4.20
N LEU A 27 0.85 8.59 -3.37
CA LEU A 27 0.71 9.20 -2.04
C LEU A 27 0.29 10.66 -2.15
N GLN A 28 0.92 11.45 -3.03
CA GLN A 28 0.55 12.84 -3.26
C GLN A 28 -0.90 12.97 -3.73
N TYR A 29 -1.33 12.14 -4.68
CA TYR A 29 -2.71 12.10 -5.14
C TYR A 29 -3.68 11.81 -3.98
N ILE A 30 -3.32 10.89 -3.08
CA ILE A 30 -4.12 10.59 -1.90
C ILE A 30 -4.23 11.82 -0.99
N GLU A 31 -3.13 12.53 -0.73
CA GLU A 31 -3.13 13.72 0.13
C GLU A 31 -3.91 14.89 -0.47
N ASP A 32 -3.86 15.05 -1.80
CA ASP A 32 -4.52 16.17 -2.49
C ASP A 32 -6.03 15.96 -2.67
N ASN A 33 -6.47 14.71 -2.78
CA ASN A 33 -7.85 14.37 -3.16
C ASN A 33 -8.64 13.67 -2.05
N HIS A 34 -7.98 13.21 -1.00
CA HIS A 34 -8.60 12.55 0.14
C HIS A 34 -8.09 13.18 1.44
N ASP A 35 -8.94 13.22 2.47
CA ASP A 35 -8.50 13.61 3.82
C ASP A 35 -7.69 12.47 4.45
N SER A 36 -6.56 12.13 3.85
CA SER A 36 -5.72 11.00 4.24
C SER A 36 -4.29 11.25 3.83
N LYS A 37 -3.33 11.01 4.71
CA LYS A 37 -1.92 11.32 4.42
C LYS A 37 -0.92 10.48 5.20
N LEU A 38 0.31 10.41 4.68
CA LEU A 38 1.45 9.91 5.41
C LEU A 38 1.97 11.02 6.33
N ILE A 39 1.95 10.80 7.65
CA ILE A 39 2.45 11.76 8.63
C ILE A 39 3.94 11.56 8.86
N SER A 40 4.36 10.32 9.12
CA SER A 40 5.76 9.99 9.31
C SER A 40 6.01 8.50 9.07
N ARG A 41 7.25 8.18 8.75
CA ARG A 41 7.75 6.82 8.64
C ARG A 41 9.22 6.81 9.04
N ASP A 42 9.58 5.82 9.85
CA ASP A 42 10.95 5.47 10.18
C ASP A 42 11.13 3.95 10.10
N SER A 43 12.22 3.41 10.65
CA SER A 43 12.48 1.97 10.65
C SER A 43 11.55 1.17 11.55
N ASP A 44 10.93 1.79 12.54
CA ASP A 44 10.18 1.14 13.61
C ASP A 44 8.68 1.34 13.48
N SER A 45 8.24 2.43 12.86
CA SER A 45 6.84 2.82 12.81
C SER A 45 6.43 3.61 11.57
N ILE A 46 5.14 3.56 11.28
CA ILE A 46 4.46 4.38 10.29
C ILE A 46 3.28 5.06 10.97
N THR A 47 3.18 6.37 10.83
CA THR A 47 2.02 7.16 11.26
C THR A 47 1.29 7.69 10.04
N ILE A 48 -0.01 7.41 9.98
CA ILE A 48 -0.90 7.91 8.92
C ILE A 48 -2.05 8.69 9.54
N SER A 49 -2.61 9.62 8.78
CA SER A 49 -3.90 10.23 9.09
C SER A 49 -4.94 9.70 8.12
N ILE A 50 -6.11 9.32 8.64
CA ILE A 50 -7.30 8.95 7.88
C ILE A 50 -8.48 9.74 8.44
N ASN A 51 -9.06 10.61 7.61
CA ASN A 51 -10.17 11.50 7.96
C ASN A 51 -9.91 12.29 9.26
N GLY A 52 -8.74 12.93 9.33
CA GLY A 52 -8.27 13.65 10.52
C GLY A 52 -7.84 12.78 11.73
N GLN A 53 -8.04 11.46 11.69
CA GLN A 53 -7.64 10.57 12.79
C GLN A 53 -6.26 9.97 12.56
N HIS A 54 -5.39 10.10 13.56
CA HIS A 54 -4.05 9.54 13.52
C HIS A 54 -4.05 8.06 13.89
N GLU A 55 -3.43 7.25 13.05
CA GLU A 55 -3.19 5.83 13.29
C GLU A 55 -1.69 5.57 13.29
N VAL A 56 -1.17 4.96 14.37
CA VAL A 56 0.24 4.59 14.49
C VAL A 56 0.38 3.09 14.34
N TYR A 57 1.32 2.66 13.51
CA TYR A 57 1.59 1.26 13.22
C TYR A 57 3.05 0.94 13.51
N LYS A 58 3.32 -0.01 14.39
CA LYS A 58 4.65 -0.58 14.58
C LYS A 58 4.97 -1.50 13.41
N ILE A 59 6.12 -1.31 12.77
CA ILE A 59 6.63 -2.19 11.73
C ILE A 59 7.14 -3.47 12.39
N LEU A 60 6.61 -4.61 11.96
CA LEU A 60 7.07 -5.94 12.39
C LEU A 60 8.06 -6.52 11.39
N LYS A 61 7.76 -6.36 10.10
CA LYS A 61 8.63 -6.82 9.02
C LYS A 61 8.32 -6.08 7.73
N VAL A 62 9.35 -5.64 7.04
CA VAL A 62 9.27 -5.22 5.63
C VAL A 62 9.81 -6.35 4.76
N PHE A 63 9.06 -6.68 3.71
CA PHE A 63 9.51 -7.53 2.63
C PHE A 63 9.57 -6.68 1.37
N GLU A 64 10.76 -6.17 1.09
CA GLU A 64 11.06 -5.27 -0.02
C GLU A 64 10.65 -5.83 -1.38
N PHE A 65 10.42 -4.93 -2.33
CA PHE A 65 10.23 -5.32 -3.71
C PHE A 65 11.49 -6.01 -4.25
N SER A 66 11.32 -7.15 -4.91
CA SER A 66 12.37 -7.76 -5.73
C SER A 66 11.81 -8.17 -7.08
N SER A 67 12.66 -8.25 -8.10
CA SER A 67 12.27 -8.71 -9.44
C SER A 67 11.76 -10.16 -9.46
N GLU A 68 12.24 -10.98 -8.54
CA GLU A 68 11.76 -12.36 -8.33
C GLU A 68 10.35 -12.38 -7.73
N ARG A 69 10.11 -11.56 -6.70
CA ARG A 69 8.80 -11.51 -6.02
C ARG A 69 7.77 -10.73 -6.83
N LYS A 70 8.18 -9.69 -7.57
CA LYS A 70 7.35 -8.68 -8.25
C LYS A 70 6.27 -8.05 -7.34
N MET A 71 6.54 -8.05 -6.04
CA MET A 71 5.66 -7.49 -5.01
C MET A 71 6.46 -7.04 -3.80
N MET A 72 5.87 -6.13 -3.04
CA MET A 72 6.29 -5.68 -1.73
C MET A 72 5.21 -6.05 -0.71
N SER A 73 5.59 -6.30 0.54
CA SER A 73 4.63 -6.34 1.65
C SER A 73 5.23 -5.84 2.95
N VAL A 74 4.37 -5.29 3.80
CA VAL A 74 4.73 -4.85 5.16
C VAL A 74 3.78 -5.48 6.17
N SER A 75 4.36 -6.15 7.16
CA SER A 75 3.66 -6.63 8.34
C SER A 75 3.77 -5.59 9.45
N VAL A 76 2.63 -5.18 10.00
CA VAL A 76 2.53 -4.12 11.01
C VAL A 76 1.63 -4.54 12.17
N GLN A 77 1.76 -3.85 13.30
CA GLN A 77 0.85 -3.90 14.42
C GLN A 77 0.32 -2.51 14.74
N ARG A 78 -1.00 -2.33 14.75
CA ARG A 78 -1.63 -1.05 15.08
C ARG A 78 -1.50 -0.77 16.58
N GLN A 79 -0.99 0.41 16.92
CA GLN A 79 -0.96 0.91 18.28
C GLN A 79 -2.37 1.43 18.63
N GLY A 80 -3.01 0.81 19.62
CA GLY A 80 -4.38 1.11 20.05
C GLY A 80 -5.17 -0.16 20.36
N ASP A 81 -5.25 -1.07 19.38
CA ASP A 81 -5.96 -2.35 19.50
C ASP A 81 -5.02 -3.57 19.43
N GLY A 82 -3.75 -3.37 19.06
CA GLY A 82 -2.78 -4.45 18.89
C GLY A 82 -3.02 -5.32 17.65
N ALA A 83 -3.95 -4.94 16.77
CA ALA A 83 -4.29 -5.66 15.57
C ALA A 83 -3.08 -5.77 14.65
N ARG A 84 -2.80 -6.98 14.17
CA ARG A 84 -1.72 -7.24 13.23
C ARG A 84 -2.27 -7.31 11.83
N TRP A 85 -1.53 -6.76 10.90
CA TRP A 85 -1.92 -6.69 9.50
C TRP A 85 -0.72 -6.94 8.62
N ASN A 86 -0.93 -7.61 7.50
CA ASN A 86 0.01 -7.63 6.40
C ASN A 86 -0.61 -6.89 5.21
N PHE A 87 0.02 -5.82 4.78
CA PHE A 87 -0.34 -5.07 3.57
C PHE A 87 0.61 -5.45 2.45
N ALA A 88 0.09 -5.59 1.24
CA ALA A 88 0.88 -5.96 0.08
C ALA A 88 0.52 -5.09 -1.13
N LYS A 89 1.50 -4.88 -2.00
CA LYS A 89 1.30 -4.34 -3.33
C LYS A 89 2.19 -5.02 -4.35
N GLY A 90 1.72 -5.15 -5.58
CA GLY A 90 2.54 -5.73 -6.64
C GLY A 90 1.79 -5.95 -7.92
N ALA A 91 2.46 -6.65 -8.83
CA ALA A 91 1.87 -7.09 -10.09
C ALA A 91 0.60 -7.90 -9.84
N ASP A 92 -0.38 -7.68 -10.69
CA ASP A 92 -1.71 -8.25 -10.58
C ASP A 92 -1.69 -9.79 -10.53
N MET A 93 -0.97 -10.45 -11.45
CA MET A 93 -0.81 -11.92 -11.46
C MET A 93 -0.23 -12.46 -10.14
N VAL A 94 0.68 -11.72 -9.51
CA VAL A 94 1.35 -12.14 -8.27
C VAL A 94 0.42 -12.01 -7.07
N ILE A 95 -0.34 -10.92 -7.00
CA ILE A 95 -1.30 -10.69 -5.92
C ILE A 95 -2.50 -11.63 -6.06
N LYS A 96 -3.08 -11.77 -7.26
CA LYS A 96 -4.24 -12.66 -7.56
C LYS A 96 -4.02 -14.08 -7.03
N GLN A 97 -2.83 -14.66 -7.26
CA GLN A 97 -2.49 -16.03 -6.81
C GLN A 97 -2.41 -16.21 -5.29
N ARG A 98 -2.37 -15.13 -4.50
CA ARG A 98 -2.21 -15.15 -3.04
C ARG A 98 -3.50 -14.82 -2.28
N LEU A 99 -4.58 -14.50 -2.99
CA LEU A 99 -5.87 -14.20 -2.38
C LEU A 99 -6.52 -15.50 -1.89
N ALA A 100 -6.92 -15.54 -0.62
CA ALA A 100 -7.48 -16.75 -0.01
C ALA A 100 -8.94 -17.01 -0.45
N LYS A 101 -9.74 -15.96 -0.52
CA LYS A 101 -11.12 -15.97 -1.03
C LYS A 101 -11.33 -14.65 -1.74
N VAL A 102 -11.90 -14.70 -2.93
CA VAL A 102 -12.36 -13.53 -3.67
C VAL A 102 -13.87 -13.64 -3.83
N ASN A 103 -14.58 -12.55 -3.55
CA ASN A 103 -16.00 -12.46 -3.83
C ASN A 103 -16.23 -12.12 -5.32
N GLN A 104 -17.48 -12.19 -5.78
CA GLN A 104 -17.79 -11.94 -7.20
C GLN A 104 -17.41 -10.52 -7.66
N GLU A 105 -17.57 -9.52 -6.79
CA GLU A 105 -17.20 -8.13 -7.12
C GLU A 105 -15.68 -7.99 -7.29
N GLU A 106 -14.89 -8.62 -6.43
CA GLU A 106 -13.43 -8.63 -6.50
C GLU A 106 -12.94 -9.33 -7.77
N VAL A 107 -13.59 -10.42 -8.20
CA VAL A 107 -13.30 -11.09 -9.48
C VAL A 107 -13.55 -10.15 -10.65
N LEU A 108 -14.70 -9.47 -10.69
CA LEU A 108 -15.02 -8.52 -11.75
C LEU A 108 -14.01 -7.36 -11.81
N LEU A 109 -13.59 -6.83 -10.66
CA LEU A 109 -12.55 -5.80 -10.58
C LEU A 109 -11.19 -6.33 -11.09
N ILE A 110 -10.86 -7.57 -10.73
CA ILE A 110 -9.63 -8.25 -11.14
C ILE A 110 -9.59 -8.43 -12.68
N ASP A 111 -10.72 -8.71 -13.30
CA ASP A 111 -10.84 -8.89 -14.75
C ASP A 111 -10.73 -7.54 -15.50
N GLN A 112 -11.18 -6.44 -14.88
CA GLN A 112 -11.01 -5.10 -15.45
C GLN A 112 -9.54 -4.67 -15.57
N LEU A 113 -8.63 -5.23 -14.75
CA LEU A 113 -7.20 -4.90 -14.81
C LEU A 113 -6.58 -5.23 -16.18
N ASP A 114 -7.04 -6.30 -16.82
CA ASP A 114 -6.55 -6.71 -18.14
C ASP A 114 -6.94 -5.68 -19.20
N SER A 115 -8.10 -5.05 -19.05
CA SER A 115 -8.53 -3.94 -19.92
C SER A 115 -7.63 -2.71 -19.78
N PHE A 116 -7.27 -2.32 -18.56
CA PHE A 116 -6.36 -1.18 -18.33
C PHE A 116 -4.96 -1.45 -18.87
N ALA A 117 -4.47 -2.68 -18.70
CA ALA A 117 -3.20 -3.10 -19.28
C ALA A 117 -3.23 -3.04 -20.82
N SER A 118 -4.34 -3.44 -21.46
CA SER A 118 -4.51 -3.35 -22.92
C SER A 118 -4.49 -1.91 -23.46
N LEU A 119 -4.83 -0.93 -22.61
CA LEU A 119 -4.74 0.51 -22.92
C LEU A 119 -3.34 1.09 -22.67
N GLY A 120 -2.37 0.25 -22.26
CA GLY A 120 -1.01 0.68 -21.95
C GLY A 120 -0.85 1.34 -20.57
N LEU A 121 -1.87 1.26 -19.71
CA LEU A 121 -1.79 1.79 -18.35
C LEU A 121 -1.02 0.85 -17.43
N ARG A 122 -0.22 1.42 -16.53
CA ARG A 122 0.41 0.63 -15.46
C ARG A 122 -0.65 0.28 -14.43
N THR A 123 -0.80 -1.01 -14.16
CA THR A 123 -1.70 -1.52 -13.13
C THR A 123 -0.90 -1.96 -11.91
N LEU A 124 -1.47 -1.76 -10.72
CA LEU A 124 -0.88 -2.16 -9.46
C LEU A 124 -2.01 -2.65 -8.55
N MET A 125 -1.88 -3.86 -8.01
CA MET A 125 -2.85 -4.40 -7.06
C MET A 125 -2.38 -4.17 -5.63
N TYR A 126 -3.33 -3.82 -4.76
CA TYR A 126 -3.15 -3.77 -3.31
C TYR A 126 -3.99 -4.86 -2.65
N ALA A 127 -3.44 -5.48 -1.61
CA ALA A 127 -4.15 -6.47 -0.80
C ALA A 127 -3.79 -6.31 0.68
N MET A 128 -4.66 -6.79 1.56
CA MET A 128 -4.42 -6.81 3.00
C MET A 128 -4.99 -8.07 3.63
N LYS A 129 -4.37 -8.49 4.74
CA LYS A 129 -4.87 -9.57 5.60
C LYS A 129 -4.62 -9.21 7.05
N GLN A 130 -5.63 -9.41 7.90
CA GLN A 130 -5.50 -9.36 9.37
C GLN A 130 -4.97 -10.69 9.89
#